data_AF-X7Z545-F1
#
_entry.id   AF-X7Z545-F1
#
_cell.length_a   1.000
_cell.length_b   1.000
_cell.length_c   1.000
_cell.angle_alpha   90.00
_cell.angle_beta   90.00
_cell.angle_gamma   90.00
#
_symmetry.space_group_name_H-M   'P 1'
#
loop_
_entity.id
_entity.type
_entity.pdbx_description
1 polymer ?
#
loop_
_entity_poly.entity_id
_entity_poly.type
_entity_poly.pdbx_seq_one_letter_code
_entity_poly.pdbx_strand_id
1 'polypeptide(L)'
;MLAQTATGIADALERLGGTALFEAKLDGARVQIHRAGDDVVVYTRSLDDVTARLPEVVEAALELPVHELIADGEAIALRADNRPQPFQVTASRFGRSVDVAAARAAQPLSVFFFDLLRCDGVDLLDAPTSERIAALDEIAPARHRVDRLVTSDPSAAADFLDATLAAGHEG
;
A
#
# COMPACT_ATOMS: atom_id res chain seq x y z
N MET A 1 2.95 10.79 5.54
CA MET A 1 1.68 11.56 5.47
C MET A 1 0.58 10.82 6.25
N LEU A 2 -0.37 11.52 6.89
CA LEU A 2 -1.53 10.91 7.58
C LEU A 2 -2.84 11.41 6.94
N ALA A 3 -3.91 10.62 7.01
CA ALA A 3 -5.22 10.98 6.49
C ALA A 3 -6.14 11.57 7.57
N GLN A 4 -7.03 12.46 7.15
CA GLN A 4 -8.17 12.91 7.94
C GLN A 4 -9.42 12.15 7.51
N THR A 5 -10.35 11.89 8.43
CA THR A 5 -11.62 11.25 8.11
C THR A 5 -12.54 12.24 7.39
N ALA A 6 -13.23 11.76 6.36
CA ALA A 6 -14.40 12.40 5.76
C ALA A 6 -15.67 11.70 6.26
N THR A 7 -16.77 12.45 6.35
CA THR A 7 -18.08 11.92 6.78
C THR A 7 -18.79 11.10 5.71
N GLY A 8 -18.33 11.20 4.45
CA GLY A 8 -18.80 10.41 3.31
C GLY A 8 -18.19 10.91 2.01
N ILE A 9 -18.57 10.30 0.89
CA ILE A 9 -18.03 10.60 -0.45
C ILE A 9 -18.28 12.06 -0.85
N ALA A 10 -19.49 12.58 -0.62
CA ALA A 10 -19.83 13.96 -0.97
C ALA A 10 -18.95 14.98 -0.23
N ASP A 11 -18.73 14.77 1.08
CA ASP A 11 -17.84 15.59 1.91
C ASP A 11 -16.38 15.49 1.43
N ALA A 12 -15.91 14.28 1.08
CA ALA A 12 -14.58 14.09 0.53
C ALA A 12 -14.39 14.86 -0.80
N LEU A 13 -15.34 14.76 -1.73
CA LEU A 13 -15.30 15.46 -3.01
C LEU A 13 -15.34 16.99 -2.82
N GLU A 14 -16.21 17.50 -1.95
CA GLU A 14 -16.31 18.93 -1.66
C GLU A 14 -14.98 19.47 -1.11
N ARG A 15 -14.39 18.79 -0.12
CA ARG A 15 -13.13 19.19 0.51
C ARG A 15 -11.93 19.14 -0.45
N LEU A 16 -12.00 18.31 -1.49
CA LEU A 16 -10.96 18.14 -2.50
C LEU A 16 -11.22 18.95 -3.79
N GLY A 17 -12.25 19.79 -3.83
CA GLY A 17 -12.51 20.68 -4.97
C GLY A 17 -13.20 20.01 -6.16
N GLY A 18 -13.92 18.91 -5.92
CA GLY A 18 -14.86 18.31 -6.85
C GLY A 18 -14.36 17.08 -7.60
N THR A 19 -13.07 16.97 -7.90
CA THR A 19 -12.46 15.75 -8.48
C THR A 19 -11.44 15.19 -7.49
N ALA A 20 -11.54 13.90 -7.16
CA ALA A 20 -10.63 13.26 -6.22
C ALA A 20 -10.08 11.94 -6.77
N LEU A 21 -8.89 11.58 -6.28
CA LEU A 21 -8.35 10.23 -6.35
C LEU A 21 -8.84 9.45 -5.12
N PHE A 22 -9.60 8.40 -5.36
CA PHE A 22 -9.98 7.39 -4.37
C PHE A 22 -9.06 6.19 -4.52
N GLU A 23 -8.65 5.60 -3.40
CA GLU A 23 -7.89 4.36 -3.35
C GLU A 23 -8.57 3.41 -2.37
N ALA A 24 -8.48 2.11 -2.64
CA ALA A 24 -9.02 1.11 -1.72
C ALA A 24 -8.27 1.16 -0.38
N LYS A 25 -9.00 1.36 0.73
CA LYS A 25 -8.45 1.35 2.08
C LYS A 25 -8.30 -0.08 2.56
N LEU A 26 -7.11 -0.64 2.34
CA LEU A 26 -6.79 -2.01 2.69
C LEU A 26 -6.66 -2.21 4.22
N ASP A 27 -7.18 -3.34 4.73
CA ASP A 27 -7.05 -3.77 6.14
C ASP A 27 -5.70 -4.47 6.39
N GLY A 28 -4.61 -3.73 6.22
CA GLY A 28 -3.25 -4.23 6.35
C GLY A 28 -2.43 -3.47 7.38
N ALA A 29 -1.11 -3.63 7.27
CA ALA A 29 -0.15 -2.85 8.03
C ALA A 29 0.69 -1.99 7.07
N ARG A 30 0.56 -0.67 7.21
CA ARG A 30 1.41 0.27 6.48
C ARG A 30 2.89 0.01 6.72
N VAL A 31 3.62 -0.07 5.62
CA VAL A 31 5.07 -0.15 5.55
C VAL A 31 5.64 0.95 4.65
N GLN A 32 6.84 1.42 4.98
CA GLN A 32 7.63 2.27 4.10
C GLN A 32 8.87 1.48 3.68
N ILE A 33 9.07 1.33 2.38
CA ILE A 33 10.13 0.53 1.79
C ILE A 33 11.19 1.47 1.22
N HIS A 34 12.44 1.27 1.62
CA HIS A 34 13.61 1.96 1.10
C HIS A 34 14.46 0.92 0.39
N ARG A 35 14.83 1.17 -0.87
CA ARG A 35 15.75 0.31 -1.64
C ARG A 35 16.94 1.13 -2.11
N ALA A 36 18.13 0.56 -2.02
CA ALA A 36 19.35 1.05 -2.63
C ALA A 36 20.16 -0.14 -3.18
N GLY A 37 20.07 -0.37 -4.49
CA GLY A 37 20.62 -1.57 -5.13
C GLY A 37 19.90 -2.83 -4.68
N ASP A 38 20.66 -3.74 -4.05
CA ASP A 38 20.15 -5.00 -3.48
C ASP A 38 19.80 -4.87 -1.99
N ASP A 39 20.11 -3.73 -1.37
CA ASP A 39 19.77 -3.46 0.02
C ASP A 39 18.35 -2.89 0.10
N VAL A 40 17.48 -3.58 0.85
CA VAL A 40 16.11 -3.13 1.12
C VAL A 40 15.91 -3.04 2.63
N VAL A 41 15.30 -1.94 3.08
CA VAL A 41 14.86 -1.75 4.46
C VAL A 41 13.37 -1.46 4.47
N VAL A 42 12.64 -2.15 5.35
CA VAL A 42 11.20 -2.00 5.51
C VAL A 42 10.90 -1.47 6.89
N TYR A 43 10.19 -0.35 6.96
CA TYR A 43 9.81 0.32 8.20
C TYR A 43 8.30 0.23 8.43
N THR A 44 7.87 0.08 9.68
CA THR A 44 6.44 0.25 10.04
C THR A 44 6.00 1.71 9.99
N ARG A 45 4.70 1.95 10.17
CA ARG A 45 4.15 3.28 10.46
C ARG A 45 4.88 4.04 11.58
N SER A 46 5.38 3.32 12.60
CA SER A 46 6.13 3.90 13.74
C SER A 46 7.64 3.94 13.50
N LEU A 47 8.09 3.63 12.28
CA LEU A 47 9.48 3.56 11.85
C LEU A 47 10.32 2.47 12.53
N ASP A 48 9.67 1.40 13.01
CA ASP A 48 10.39 0.20 13.43
C ASP A 48 10.89 -0.56 12.19
N ASP A 49 12.18 -0.90 12.16
CA ASP A 49 12.78 -1.73 11.10
C ASP A 49 12.27 -3.19 11.21
N VAL A 50 11.43 -3.58 10.27
CA VAL A 50 10.80 -4.91 10.14
C VAL A 50 11.39 -5.76 9.02
N THR A 51 12.50 -5.36 8.42
CA THR A 51 13.09 -5.96 7.22
C THR A 51 13.23 -7.47 7.32
N ALA A 52 13.89 -7.96 8.37
CA ALA A 52 14.14 -9.39 8.56
C ALA A 52 12.86 -10.24 8.77
N ARG A 53 11.73 -9.60 9.11
CA ARG A 53 10.44 -10.26 9.40
C ARG A 53 9.57 -10.44 8.15
N LEU A 54 9.81 -9.61 7.13
CA LEU A 54 8.96 -9.48 5.94
C LEU A 54 9.74 -9.73 4.64
N PRO A 55 10.37 -10.91 4.46
CA PRO A 55 11.13 -11.21 3.26
C PRO A 55 10.30 -11.11 1.97
N GLU A 56 8.99 -11.37 2.02
CA GLU A 56 8.10 -11.23 0.86
C GLU A 56 8.00 -9.77 0.37
N VAL A 57 8.06 -8.81 1.29
CA VAL A 57 8.04 -7.37 0.95
C VAL A 57 9.38 -6.95 0.36
N VAL A 58 10.48 -7.49 0.89
CA VAL A 58 11.84 -7.27 0.36
C VAL A 58 11.94 -7.79 -1.07
N GLU A 59 11.48 -9.03 -1.30
CA GLU A 59 11.46 -9.66 -2.63
C GLU A 59 10.63 -8.83 -3.62
N ALA A 60 9.42 -8.43 -3.26
CA ALA A 60 8.58 -7.60 -4.11
C ALA A 60 9.22 -6.25 -4.47
N ALA A 61 9.98 -5.64 -3.56
CA ALA A 61 10.70 -4.40 -3.81
C ALA A 61 11.91 -4.60 -4.74
N LEU A 62 12.62 -5.73 -4.61
CA LEU A 62 13.75 -6.10 -5.47
C LEU A 62 13.30 -6.47 -6.90
N GLU A 63 12.08 -6.99 -7.06
CA GLU A 63 11.49 -7.29 -8.37
C GLU A 63 11.16 -6.04 -9.20
N LEU A 64 11.06 -4.86 -8.58
CA LEU A 64 10.78 -3.62 -9.29
C LEU A 64 11.96 -3.23 -10.22
N PRO A 65 11.70 -2.72 -11.43
CA PRO A 65 12.70 -2.44 -12.46
C PRO A 65 13.45 -1.12 -12.22
N VAL A 66 13.92 -0.89 -10.99
CA VAL A 66 14.63 0.32 -10.54
C VAL A 66 15.78 -0.07 -9.61
N HIS A 67 16.71 0.84 -9.35
CA HIS A 67 17.83 0.60 -8.42
C HIS A 67 17.60 1.24 -7.05
N GLU A 68 16.92 2.37 -6.99
CA GLU A 68 16.69 3.13 -5.77
C GLU A 68 15.22 3.55 -5.69
N LEU A 69 14.59 3.37 -4.52
CA LEU A 69 13.26 3.93 -4.29
C LEU A 69 12.98 4.18 -2.81
N ILE A 70 12.03 5.08 -2.56
CA ILE A 70 11.30 5.15 -1.30
C ILE A 70 9.81 5.09 -1.65
N ALA A 71 9.11 4.04 -1.21
CA ALA A 71 7.68 3.86 -1.47
C ALA A 71 6.91 3.59 -0.17
N ASP A 72 5.67 4.07 -0.12
CA ASP A 72 4.71 3.64 0.89
C ASP A 72 3.81 2.53 0.31
N GLY A 73 3.52 1.53 1.12
CA GLY A 73 2.62 0.45 0.77
C GLY A 73 1.93 -0.17 1.97
N GLU A 74 0.97 -1.04 1.69
CA GLU A 74 0.26 -1.82 2.68
C GLU A 74 0.68 -3.28 2.58
N ALA A 75 1.22 -3.84 3.67
CA ALA A 75 1.50 -5.27 3.78
C ALA A 75 0.29 -5.99 4.36
N ILE A 76 -0.19 -7.05 3.72
CA ILE A 76 -1.47 -7.68 4.06
C ILE A 76 -1.44 -9.20 3.85
N ALA A 77 -2.00 -9.93 4.81
CA ALA A 77 -2.25 -11.36 4.68
C ALA A 77 -3.56 -11.57 3.93
N LEU A 78 -3.53 -12.32 2.83
CA LEU A 78 -4.70 -12.59 2.00
C LEU A 78 -5.17 -14.03 2.15
N ARG A 79 -6.47 -14.24 1.95
CA ARG A 79 -7.07 -15.55 1.74
C ARG A 79 -6.89 -15.99 0.29
N ALA A 80 -7.20 -17.26 0.00
CA ALA A 80 -7.11 -17.80 -1.35
C ALA A 80 -8.05 -17.11 -2.37
N ASP A 81 -9.07 -16.41 -1.90
CA ASP A 81 -10.01 -15.62 -2.71
C ASP A 81 -9.59 -14.13 -2.80
N ASN A 82 -8.36 -13.78 -2.41
CA ASN A 82 -7.80 -12.42 -2.34
C ASN A 82 -8.47 -11.47 -1.34
N ARG A 83 -9.39 -11.97 -0.49
CA ARG A 83 -9.94 -11.17 0.61
C ARG A 83 -8.92 -11.07 1.75
N PRO A 84 -8.90 -9.98 2.52
CA PRO A 84 -7.99 -9.87 3.64
C PRO A 84 -8.32 -10.90 4.74
N GLN A 85 -7.27 -11.42 5.35
CA GLN A 85 -7.40 -12.07 6.66
C GLN A 85 -7.74 -11.02 7.73
N PRO A 86 -8.29 -11.43 8.89
CA PRO A 86 -8.42 -10.50 10.01
C PRO A 86 -7.08 -9.84 10.33
N PHE A 87 -7.06 -8.52 10.57
CA PHE A 87 -5.84 -7.74 10.79
C PHE A 87 -4.83 -8.39 11.76
N GLN A 88 -5.29 -9.08 12.81
CA GLN A 88 -4.42 -9.75 13.77
C GLN A 88 -3.49 -10.79 13.12
N VAL A 89 -3.92 -11.41 12.02
CA VAL A 89 -3.10 -12.34 11.23
C VAL A 89 -1.95 -11.60 10.58
N THR A 90 -2.22 -10.47 9.91
CA THR A 90 -1.20 -9.59 9.35
C THR A 90 -0.27 -9.08 10.46
N ALA A 91 -0.83 -8.52 11.54
CA ALA A 91 -0.07 -7.95 12.65
C ALA A 91 0.86 -8.97 13.33
N SER A 92 0.47 -10.26 13.38
CA SER A 92 1.29 -11.32 13.96
C SER A 92 2.65 -11.47 13.27
N ARG A 93 2.74 -11.16 11.97
CA ARG A 93 3.99 -11.20 11.19
C ARG A 93 5.01 -10.15 11.62
N PHE A 94 4.56 -9.08 12.28
CA PHE A 94 5.40 -7.98 12.73
C PHE A 94 6.00 -8.25 14.13
N GLY A 95 5.66 -9.34 14.80
CA GLY A 95 6.18 -9.67 16.13
C GLY A 95 7.69 -9.95 16.14
N ARG A 96 8.39 -9.57 17.23
CA ARG A 96 9.85 -9.74 17.36
C ARG A 96 10.32 -11.19 17.52
N SER A 97 9.45 -12.08 17.98
CA SER A 97 9.78 -13.50 18.26
C SER A 97 9.18 -14.47 17.23
N VAL A 98 8.86 -13.97 16.04
CA VAL A 98 8.26 -14.76 14.96
C VAL A 98 9.32 -15.67 14.33
N ASP A 99 9.01 -16.95 14.20
CA ASP A 99 9.70 -17.82 13.25
C ASP A 99 9.28 -17.41 11.84
N VAL A 100 10.14 -16.62 11.18
CA VAL A 100 9.83 -15.99 9.89
C VAL A 100 9.58 -17.02 8.80
N ALA A 101 10.36 -18.11 8.78
CA ALA A 101 10.21 -19.15 7.75
C ALA A 101 8.88 -19.89 7.91
N ALA A 102 8.55 -20.29 9.14
CA ALA A 102 7.28 -20.95 9.42
C ALA A 102 6.08 -20.02 9.18
N ALA A 103 6.19 -18.75 9.60
CA ALA A 103 5.12 -17.77 9.43
C ALA A 103 4.87 -17.42 7.96
N ARG A 104 5.92 -17.29 7.15
CA ARG A 104 5.83 -17.12 5.70
C ARG A 104 5.16 -18.31 5.03
N ALA A 105 5.56 -19.53 5.38
CA ALA A 105 4.98 -20.74 4.80
C ALA A 105 3.49 -20.90 5.14
N ALA A 106 3.10 -20.53 6.37
CA ALA A 106 1.72 -20.62 6.82
C ALA A 106 0.83 -19.50 6.26
N GLN A 107 1.35 -18.28 6.20
CA GLN A 107 0.61 -17.11 5.76
C GLN A 107 1.55 -16.06 5.16
N PRO A 108 1.85 -16.10 3.86
CA PRO A 108 2.68 -15.10 3.20
C PRO A 108 1.97 -13.74 3.18
N LEU A 109 2.73 -12.66 3.31
CA LEU A 109 2.19 -11.32 3.09
C LEU A 109 2.30 -10.93 1.62
N SER A 110 1.27 -10.23 1.14
CA SER A 110 1.30 -9.45 -0.10
C SER A 110 1.62 -7.98 0.24
N VAL A 111 2.17 -7.24 -0.73
CA VAL A 111 2.36 -5.79 -0.61
C VAL A 111 1.64 -5.07 -1.75
N PHE A 112 0.97 -3.98 -1.40
CA PHE A 112 0.28 -3.08 -2.31
C PHE A 112 0.81 -1.66 -2.12
N PHE A 113 1.55 -1.14 -3.09
CA PHE A 113 2.09 0.21 -3.07
C PHE A 113 0.99 1.23 -3.40
N PHE A 114 1.02 2.36 -2.68
CA PHE A 114 0.07 3.46 -2.87
C PHE A 114 0.75 4.83 -3.00
N ASP A 115 2.04 4.96 -2.68
CA ASP A 115 2.77 6.21 -2.94
C ASP A 115 4.24 5.95 -3.25
N LEU A 116 4.86 6.87 -4.00
CA LEU A 116 6.27 6.84 -4.38
C LEU A 116 6.90 8.20 -4.07
N LEU A 117 7.84 8.20 -3.14
CA LEU A 117 8.47 9.42 -2.59
C LEU A 117 9.82 9.72 -3.22
N ARG A 118 10.48 8.69 -3.77
CA ARG A 118 11.77 8.80 -4.47
C ARG A 118 11.95 7.61 -5.42
N CYS A 119 12.57 7.83 -6.57
CA CYS A 119 12.88 6.79 -7.54
C CYS A 119 14.15 7.16 -8.33
N ASP A 120 15.16 6.29 -8.36
CA ASP A 120 16.40 6.41 -9.15
C ASP A 120 17.00 7.84 -9.16
N GLY A 121 17.21 8.40 -7.97
CA GLY A 121 17.78 9.73 -7.77
C GLY A 121 16.83 10.92 -7.96
N VAL A 122 15.56 10.68 -8.31
CA VAL A 122 14.52 11.70 -8.42
C VAL A 122 13.70 11.75 -7.13
N ASP A 123 13.70 12.90 -6.45
CA ASP A 123 12.83 13.16 -5.31
C ASP A 123 11.43 13.55 -5.77
N LEU A 124 10.42 12.81 -5.30
CA LEU A 124 9.02 12.97 -5.65
C LEU A 124 8.18 13.52 -4.49
N LEU A 125 8.76 13.69 -3.30
CA LEU A 125 8.03 14.11 -2.08
C LEU A 125 7.23 15.41 -2.27
N ASP A 126 7.79 16.38 -2.97
CA ASP A 126 7.16 17.68 -3.26
C ASP A 126 6.36 17.68 -4.58
N ALA A 127 6.37 16.57 -5.32
CA ALA A 127 5.63 16.43 -6.56
C ALA A 127 4.12 16.24 -6.29
N PRO A 128 3.23 16.73 -7.18
CA PRO A 128 1.81 16.46 -7.13
C PRO A 128 1.50 14.96 -7.05
N THR A 129 0.46 14.57 -6.30
CA THR A 129 0.07 13.15 -6.14
C THR A 129 -0.13 12.45 -7.49
N SER A 130 -0.65 13.13 -8.50
CA SER A 130 -0.80 12.58 -9.85
C SER A 130 0.53 12.17 -10.48
N GLU A 131 1.61 12.91 -10.26
CA GLU A 131 2.94 12.58 -10.78
C GLU A 131 3.56 11.42 -10.02
N ARG A 132 3.39 11.38 -8.69
CA ARG A 132 3.87 10.26 -7.86
C ARG A 132 3.18 8.95 -8.22
N ILE A 133 1.87 8.99 -8.43
CA ILE A 133 1.08 7.83 -8.86
C ILE A 133 1.45 7.39 -10.28
N ALA A 134 1.66 8.33 -11.20
CA ALA A 134 2.12 7.99 -12.55
C ALA A 134 3.50 7.31 -12.53
N ALA A 135 4.45 7.83 -11.75
CA ALA A 135 5.77 7.22 -11.58
C ALA A 135 5.67 5.82 -10.92
N LEU A 136 4.78 5.65 -9.93
CA LEU A 136 4.49 4.33 -9.35
C LEU A 136 3.93 3.35 -10.38
N ASP A 137 3.02 3.83 -11.24
CA ASP A 137 2.38 3.04 -12.29
C ASP A 137 3.34 2.59 -13.39
N GLU A 138 4.46 3.28 -13.59
CA GLU A 138 5.51 2.88 -14.53
C GLU A 138 6.34 1.69 -14.01
N ILE A 139 6.51 1.57 -12.69
CA ILE A 139 7.47 0.62 -12.09
C ILE A 139 6.81 -0.58 -11.41
N ALA A 140 5.68 -0.40 -10.71
CA ALA A 140 5.03 -1.48 -9.97
C ALA A 140 4.08 -2.25 -10.90
N PRO A 141 3.99 -3.58 -10.91
CA PRO A 141 2.94 -4.27 -11.67
C PRO A 141 1.56 -4.07 -11.00
N ALA A 142 0.46 -4.13 -11.77
CA ALA A 142 -0.90 -3.87 -11.25
C ALA A 142 -1.26 -4.69 -10.00
N ARG A 143 -0.80 -5.95 -9.91
CA ARG A 143 -1.00 -6.82 -8.73
C ARG A 143 -0.37 -6.32 -7.42
N HIS A 144 0.53 -5.35 -7.49
CA HIS A 144 1.20 -4.73 -6.34
C HIS A 144 0.78 -3.28 -6.15
N ARG A 145 -0.32 -2.83 -6.76
CA ARG A 145 -0.83 -1.47 -6.59
C ARG A 145 -2.16 -1.55 -5.86
N VAL A 146 -2.44 -0.55 -5.03
CA VAL A 146 -3.81 -0.36 -4.56
C VAL A 146 -4.72 -0.04 -5.74
N ASP A 147 -5.95 -0.55 -5.70
CA ASP A 147 -6.97 -0.17 -6.68
C ASP A 147 -7.33 1.30 -6.50
N ARG A 148 -7.57 2.00 -7.62
CA ARG A 148 -7.82 3.44 -7.63
C ARG A 148 -8.92 3.85 -8.59
N LEU A 149 -9.56 4.97 -8.26
CA LEU A 149 -10.52 5.66 -9.11
C LEU A 149 -10.30 7.18 -9.03
N VAL A 150 -10.11 7.84 -10.17
CA VAL A 150 -10.17 9.31 -10.24
C VAL A 150 -11.54 9.70 -10.77
N THR A 151 -12.33 10.42 -9.97
CA THR A 151 -13.69 10.80 -10.37
C THR A 151 -14.16 12.07 -9.67
N SER A 152 -15.08 12.76 -10.32
CA SER A 152 -15.93 13.79 -9.72
C SER A 152 -17.38 13.33 -9.53
N ASP A 153 -17.70 12.12 -9.96
CA ASP A 153 -19.04 11.53 -9.87
C ASP A 153 -19.21 10.78 -8.54
N PRO A 154 -20.10 11.25 -7.64
CA PRO A 154 -20.37 10.57 -6.38
C PRO A 154 -20.89 9.14 -6.55
N SER A 155 -21.60 8.84 -7.65
CA SER A 155 -22.11 7.48 -7.89
C SER A 155 -20.97 6.52 -8.20
N ALA A 156 -20.05 6.90 -9.09
CA ALA A 156 -18.88 6.09 -9.41
C ALA A 156 -17.99 5.86 -8.17
N ALA A 157 -17.81 6.88 -7.33
CA ALA A 157 -17.09 6.73 -6.07
C ALA A 157 -17.81 5.80 -5.06
N ALA A 158 -19.15 5.81 -5.06
CA ALA A 158 -19.95 4.91 -4.22
C ALA A 158 -19.85 3.46 -4.69
N ASP A 159 -19.91 3.23 -6.01
CA ASP A 159 -19.73 1.89 -6.59
C ASP A 159 -18.33 1.34 -6.28
N PHE A 160 -17.30 2.20 -6.32
CA PHE A 160 -15.94 1.83 -5.94
C PHE A 160 -15.81 1.48 -4.45
N LEU A 161 -16.43 2.27 -3.56
CA LEU A 161 -16.49 1.98 -2.13
C LEU A 161 -17.19 0.65 -1.87
N ASP A 162 -18.36 0.43 -2.46
CA ASP A 162 -19.15 -0.79 -2.29
C ASP A 162 -18.38 -2.03 -2.79
N ALA A 163 -17.69 -1.92 -3.92
CA ALA A 163 -16.82 -2.98 -4.43
C ALA A 163 -15.67 -3.29 -3.46
N THR A 164 -15.05 -2.25 -2.89
CA THR A 164 -13.94 -2.37 -1.93
C THR A 164 -14.40 -3.04 -0.63
N LEU A 165 -15.57 -2.66 -0.12
CA LEU A 165 -16.19 -3.29 1.05
C LEU A 165 -16.62 -4.74 0.77
N ALA A 166 -17.15 -5.03 -0.42
CA ALA A 166 -17.51 -6.39 -0.83
C ALA A 166 -16.28 -7.32 -0.92
N ALA A 167 -15.13 -6.78 -1.35
CA ALA A 167 -13.84 -7.47 -1.31
C ALA A 167 -13.33 -7.68 0.13
N GLY A 168 -13.92 -7.01 1.12
CA GLY A 168 -13.64 -7.19 2.55
C GLY A 168 -12.60 -6.23 3.11
N HIS A 169 -12.25 -5.18 2.37
CA HIS A 169 -11.40 -4.09 2.85
C HIS A 169 -12.22 -3.04 3.64
N GLU A 170 -11.57 -2.01 4.14
CA GLU A 170 -12.18 -1.10 5.13
C GLU A 170 -12.99 0.05 4.51
N GLY A 171 -12.80 0.32 3.20
CA GLY A 171 -13.56 1.31 2.43
C GLY A 171 -12.73 2.02 1.39
#